data_AF-A0A2G5K4S9-F1
#
_entry.id   AF-A0A2G5K4S9-F1
#
_cell.length_a   1.000
_cell.length_b   1.000
_cell.length_c   1.000
_cell.angle_alpha   90.00
_cell.angle_beta   90.00
_cell.angle_gamma   90.00
#
_symmetry.space_group_name_H-M   'P 1'
#
loop_
_entity.id
_entity.type
_entity.pdbx_description
1 polymer ?
#
loop_
_entity_poly.entity_id
_entity_poly.type
_entity_poly.pdbx_seq_one_letter_code
_entity_poly.pdbx_strand_id
1 'polypeptide(L)'
;MSEFGLWFFLCVTFPIVIWCAWSDLKNMTIPNKANIALFAVFVIFGAFFMPLPEFGIRILQAVGVLILFFILNSMGLIGGGDAKLFAAIAPFVAYRDVTIYLFLLSFLSIAAVVLHRVVDRTALKTTLFANWKSWSEKIKFPFGLPLAGSLSAYLLYSAMQ
;
A
#
# COMPACT_ATOMS: atom_id res chain seq x y z
N MET A 1 -13.28 -13.29 -5.39
CA MET A 1 -12.05 -13.97 -4.89
C MET A 1 -12.42 -15.00 -3.83
N SER A 2 -11.80 -16.18 -3.81
CA SER A 2 -12.01 -17.21 -2.77
C SER A 2 -11.39 -16.83 -1.42
N GLU A 3 -11.95 -17.34 -0.32
CA GLU A 3 -11.45 -17.12 1.05
C GLU A 3 -9.98 -17.56 1.20
N PHE A 4 -9.65 -18.77 0.73
CA PHE A 4 -8.27 -19.27 0.72
C PHE A 4 -7.34 -18.33 -0.06
N GLY A 5 -7.80 -17.78 -1.18
CA GLY A 5 -7.05 -16.79 -1.96
C GLY A 5 -6.75 -15.51 -1.18
N LEU A 6 -7.68 -15.03 -0.35
CA LEU A 6 -7.48 -13.84 0.49
C LEU A 6 -6.41 -14.08 1.55
N TRP A 7 -6.46 -15.20 2.27
CA TRP A 7 -5.42 -15.59 3.22
C TRP A 7 -4.06 -15.78 2.55
N PHE A 8 -4.03 -16.42 1.37
CA PHE A 8 -2.82 -16.58 0.58
C PHE A 8 -2.22 -15.22 0.20
N PHE A 9 -3.04 -14.31 -0.33
CA PHE A 9 -2.58 -12.97 -0.70
C PHE A 9 -2.10 -12.19 0.50
N LEU A 10 -2.78 -12.27 1.65
CA LEU A 10 -2.29 -11.64 2.87
C LEU A 10 -0.88 -12.14 3.21
N CYS A 11 -0.69 -13.45 3.32
CA CYS A 11 0.60 -14.04 3.68
C CYS A 11 1.73 -13.67 2.71
N VAL A 12 1.46 -13.68 1.40
CA VAL A 12 2.47 -13.39 0.36
C VAL A 12 2.77 -11.90 0.23
N THR A 13 1.74 -11.05 0.32
CA THR A 13 1.91 -9.60 0.15
C THR A 13 2.44 -8.92 1.41
N PHE A 14 2.17 -9.47 2.60
CA PHE A 14 2.62 -8.93 3.88
C PHE A 14 4.12 -8.57 3.94
N PRO A 15 5.07 -9.47 3.61
CA PRO A 15 6.49 -9.12 3.60
C PRO A 15 6.84 -8.04 2.56
N ILE A 16 6.15 -8.01 1.41
CA ILE A 16 6.39 -7.01 0.36
C ILE A 16 5.94 -5.63 0.83
N VAL A 17 4.75 -5.52 1.43
CA VAL A 17 4.23 -4.23 1.90
C VAL A 17 4.98 -3.73 3.13
N ILE A 18 5.49 -4.62 3.99
CA ILE A 18 6.44 -4.25 5.06
C ILE A 18 7.70 -3.65 4.45
N TRP A 19 8.24 -4.25 3.39
CA TRP A 19 9.41 -3.70 2.71
C TRP A 19 9.13 -2.31 2.11
N CYS A 20 7.96 -2.10 1.51
CA CYS A 20 7.51 -0.78 1.05
C CYS A 20 7.49 0.22 2.20
N ALA A 21 6.77 -0.08 3.29
CA ALA A 21 6.64 0.80 4.45
C ALA A 21 7.99 1.12 5.10
N TRP A 22 8.84 0.12 5.27
CA TRP A 22 10.16 0.28 5.86
C TRP A 22 11.09 1.13 4.98
N SER A 23 11.11 0.87 3.66
CA SER A 23 11.92 1.66 2.73
C SER A 23 11.43 3.10 2.64
N ASP A 24 10.12 3.31 2.70
CA ASP A 24 9.54 4.64 2.68
C ASP A 24 9.82 5.43 3.97
N LEU A 25 9.71 4.79 5.13
CA LEU A 25 10.13 5.42 6.40
C LEU A 25 11.64 5.72 6.41
N LYS A 26 12.48 4.75 6.02
CA LYS A 26 13.94 4.91 6.11
C LYS A 26 14.49 5.87 5.08
N ASN A 27 14.07 5.75 3.83
CA ASN A 27 14.68 6.45 2.69
C ASN A 27 13.72 7.42 1.99
N MET A 28 12.42 7.43 2.32
CA MET A 28 11.36 8.15 1.61
C MET A 28 11.30 7.80 0.12
N THR A 29 11.55 6.53 -0.16
CA THR A 29 11.53 5.98 -1.51
C THR A 29 10.90 4.59 -1.46
N ILE A 30 9.81 4.42 -2.20
CA ILE A 30 9.19 3.12 -2.41
C ILE A 30 9.93 2.40 -3.56
N PRO A 31 10.53 1.21 -3.34
CA PRO A 31 11.26 0.50 -4.39
C PRO A 31 10.33 0.06 -5.53
N ASN A 32 10.67 0.39 -6.78
CA ASN A 32 9.92 -0.08 -7.95
C ASN A 32 9.80 -1.62 -7.97
N LYS A 33 10.84 -2.32 -7.50
CA LYS A 33 10.84 -3.79 -7.39
C LYS A 33 9.71 -4.31 -6.48
N ALA A 34 9.40 -3.60 -5.40
CA ALA A 34 8.33 -3.99 -4.49
C ALA A 34 6.96 -3.79 -5.12
N ASN A 35 6.74 -2.66 -5.81
CA ASN A 35 5.50 -2.41 -6.56
C ASN A 35 5.28 -3.44 -7.67
N ILE A 36 6.34 -3.76 -8.43
CA ILE A 36 6.30 -4.80 -9.48
C ILE A 36 6.03 -6.16 -8.86
N ALA A 37 6.68 -6.52 -7.76
CA ALA A 37 6.46 -7.80 -7.08
C ALA A 37 5.00 -7.92 -6.59
N LEU A 38 4.46 -6.85 -5.98
CA LEU A 38 3.09 -6.82 -5.50
C LEU A 38 2.08 -7.03 -6.65
N PHE A 39 2.27 -6.33 -7.76
CA PHE A 39 1.42 -6.51 -8.94
C PHE A 39 1.60 -7.90 -9.58
N ALA A 40 2.83 -8.40 -9.66
CA ALA A 40 3.12 -9.73 -10.20
C ALA A 40 2.46 -10.84 -9.38
N VAL A 41 2.45 -10.73 -8.05
CA VAL A 41 1.70 -11.65 -7.18
C VAL A 41 0.23 -11.67 -7.57
N PHE A 42 -0.39 -10.51 -7.79
CA PHE A 42 -1.78 -10.46 -8.25
C PHE A 42 -1.97 -11.12 -9.61
N VAL A 43 -1.13 -10.79 -10.60
CA VAL A 43 -1.26 -11.31 -11.96
C VAL A 43 -1.07 -12.83 -12.02
N ILE A 44 -0.05 -13.35 -11.33
CA ILE A 44 0.29 -14.77 -11.34
C ILE A 44 -0.78 -15.59 -10.62
N PHE A 45 -1.21 -15.15 -9.44
CA PHE A 45 -2.09 -15.96 -8.60
C PHE A 45 -3.57 -15.59 -8.70
N GLY A 46 -3.90 -14.39 -9.15
CA GLY A 46 -5.28 -13.88 -9.22
C GLY A 46 -6.18 -14.76 -10.08
N ALA A 47 -5.71 -15.21 -11.24
CA ALA A 47 -6.48 -16.07 -12.14
C ALA A 47 -6.84 -17.44 -11.53
N PHE A 48 -6.12 -17.90 -10.50
CA PHE A 48 -6.40 -19.16 -9.80
C PHE A 48 -7.44 -18.99 -8.69
N PHE A 49 -7.60 -17.77 -8.14
CA PHE A 49 -8.45 -17.51 -6.98
C PHE A 49 -9.74 -16.76 -7.30
N MET A 50 -9.99 -16.41 -8.57
CA MET A 50 -11.23 -15.76 -8.99
C MET A 50 -11.61 -16.11 -10.44
N PRO A 51 -12.90 -15.98 -10.82
CA PRO A 51 -13.32 -16.15 -12.20
C PRO A 51 -12.63 -15.16 -13.15
N LEU A 52 -12.36 -15.60 -14.39
CA LEU A 52 -11.66 -14.80 -15.40
C LEU A 52 -12.29 -13.40 -15.65
N PRO A 53 -13.63 -13.25 -15.69
CA PRO A 53 -14.23 -11.92 -15.83
C PRO A 53 -13.92 -10.99 -14.64
N GLU A 54 -13.95 -11.50 -13.41
CA GLU A 54 -13.59 -10.71 -12.22
C GLU A 54 -12.12 -10.30 -12.29
N PHE A 55 -11.23 -11.25 -12.62
CA PHE A 55 -9.80 -11.00 -12.77
C PHE A 55 -9.50 -9.90 -13.80
N GLY A 56 -10.13 -9.94 -14.98
CA GLY A 56 -9.98 -8.91 -16.01
C GLY A 56 -10.35 -7.51 -15.50
N ILE A 57 -11.45 -7.40 -14.75
CA ILE A 57 -11.86 -6.12 -14.13
C ILE A 57 -10.82 -5.64 -13.12
N ARG A 58 -10.19 -6.53 -12.34
CA ARG A 58 -9.11 -6.17 -11.40
C ARG A 58 -7.89 -5.58 -12.10
N ILE A 59 -7.50 -6.18 -13.22
CA ILE A 59 -6.38 -5.68 -14.03
C ILE A 59 -6.72 -4.31 -14.61
N LEU A 60 -7.94 -4.11 -15.14
CA LEU A 60 -8.38 -2.81 -15.61
C LEU A 60 -8.40 -1.75 -14.50
N GLN A 61 -8.80 -2.14 -13.29
CA GLN A 61 -8.74 -1.27 -12.10
C GLN A 61 -7.30 -0.83 -11.80
N ALA A 62 -6.33 -1.75 -11.87
CA ALA A 62 -4.91 -1.42 -11.68
C ALA A 62 -4.42 -0.39 -12.71
N VAL A 63 -4.77 -0.59 -13.99
CA VAL A 63 -4.42 0.35 -15.08
C VAL A 63 -5.09 1.70 -14.90
N GLY A 64 -6.40 1.72 -14.57
CA GLY A 64 -7.14 2.96 -14.35
C GLY A 64 -6.58 3.78 -13.18
N VAL A 65 -6.27 3.11 -12.06
CA VAL A 65 -5.60 3.75 -10.91
C VAL A 65 -4.22 4.25 -11.29
N LEU A 66 -3.43 3.48 -12.06
CA LEU A 66 -2.12 3.94 -12.53
C LEU A 66 -2.22 5.21 -13.37
N ILE A 67 -3.15 5.28 -14.33
CA ILE A 67 -3.36 6.44 -15.18
C ILE A 67 -3.77 7.65 -14.32
N LEU A 68 -4.75 7.47 -13.43
CA LEU A 68 -5.23 8.53 -12.54
C LEU A 68 -4.09 9.10 -11.70
N PHE A 69 -3.35 8.25 -11.00
CA PHE A 69 -2.27 8.68 -10.12
C PHE A 69 -1.03 9.15 -10.89
N PHE A 70 -0.81 8.69 -12.12
CA PHE A 70 0.21 9.25 -13.01
C PHE A 70 -0.10 10.70 -13.37
N ILE A 71 -1.37 11.01 -13.70
CA ILE A 71 -1.81 12.39 -13.96
C ILE A 71 -1.59 13.25 -12.72
N LEU A 72 -2.05 12.79 -11.53
CA LEU A 72 -1.85 13.51 -10.27
C LEU A 72 -0.36 13.74 -9.95
N ASN A 73 0.50 12.75 -10.21
CA ASN A 73 1.94 12.88 -10.05
C ASN A 73 2.54 13.89 -11.06
N SER A 74 2.07 13.90 -12.31
CA SER A 74 2.54 14.88 -13.32
C SER A 74 2.17 16.33 -12.97
N MET A 75 1.07 16.52 -12.21
CA MET A 75 0.67 17.80 -11.63
C MET A 75 1.42 18.15 -10.34
N GLY A 76 2.29 17.26 -9.83
CA GLY A 76 3.04 17.47 -8.59
C GLY A 76 2.23 17.28 -7.30
N LEU A 77 1.02 16.71 -7.38
CA LEU A 77 0.12 16.55 -6.23
C LEU A 77 0.46 15.34 -5.35
N ILE A 78 1.00 14.27 -5.94
CA ILE A 78 1.34 13.01 -5.26
C ILE A 78 2.73 12.55 -5.70
N GLY A 79 3.46 11.88 -4.80
CA GLY A 79 4.75 11.30 -5.11
C GLY A 79 4.65 10.12 -6.09
N GLY A 80 5.57 10.03 -7.04
CA GLY A 80 5.57 8.96 -8.04
C GLY A 80 5.76 7.55 -7.46
N GLY A 81 6.33 7.42 -6.26
CA GLY A 81 6.39 6.16 -5.53
C GLY A 81 5.01 5.71 -5.05
N ASP A 82 4.28 6.61 -4.38
CA ASP A 82 2.94 6.36 -3.84
C ASP A 82 1.95 6.05 -4.98
N ALA A 83 2.03 6.80 -6.09
CA ALA A 83 1.21 6.59 -7.27
C ALA A 83 1.30 5.14 -7.80
N LYS A 84 2.53 4.60 -7.89
CA LYS A 84 2.76 3.23 -8.35
C LYS A 84 2.31 2.20 -7.32
N LEU A 85 2.45 2.49 -6.02
CA LEU A 85 2.00 1.60 -4.96
C LEU A 85 0.46 1.51 -4.94
N PHE A 86 -0.25 2.63 -5.09
CA PHE A 86 -1.71 2.66 -5.25
C PHE A 86 -2.16 1.76 -6.41
N ALA A 87 -1.51 1.88 -7.57
CA ALA A 87 -1.83 1.05 -8.73
C ALA A 87 -1.59 -0.44 -8.48
N ALA A 88 -0.52 -0.79 -7.76
CA ALA A 88 -0.21 -2.18 -7.41
C ALA A 88 -1.16 -2.77 -6.36
N ILE A 89 -1.69 -1.94 -5.46
CA ILE A 89 -2.68 -2.34 -4.43
C ILE A 89 -4.08 -2.48 -5.03
N ALA A 90 -4.45 -1.60 -5.97
CA ALA A 90 -5.78 -1.54 -6.56
C ALA A 90 -6.41 -2.90 -6.92
N PRO A 91 -5.74 -3.82 -7.65
CA PRO A 91 -6.39 -5.07 -8.08
C PRO A 91 -6.78 -6.00 -6.92
N PHE A 92 -6.15 -5.87 -5.75
CA PHE A 92 -6.49 -6.65 -4.56
C PHE A 92 -7.82 -6.22 -3.92
N VAL A 93 -8.25 -4.97 -4.14
CA VAL A 93 -9.42 -4.39 -3.48
C VAL A 93 -10.68 -4.63 -4.29
N ALA A 94 -11.74 -5.17 -3.66
CA ALA A 94 -13.01 -5.35 -4.31
C ALA A 94 -13.62 -4.03 -4.80
N TYR A 95 -14.18 -3.94 -6.02
CA TYR A 95 -14.86 -2.71 -6.46
C TYR A 95 -15.98 -2.32 -5.48
N ARG A 96 -16.71 -3.30 -4.97
CA ARG A 96 -17.75 -3.13 -3.94
C ARG A 96 -17.19 -2.68 -2.60
N ASP A 97 -15.91 -2.93 -2.34
CA ASP A 97 -15.24 -2.67 -1.08
C ASP A 97 -14.35 -1.41 -1.13
N VAL A 98 -14.37 -0.65 -2.22
CA VAL A 98 -13.56 0.57 -2.34
C VAL A 98 -13.85 1.52 -1.17
N THR A 99 -15.12 1.65 -0.78
CA THR A 99 -15.52 2.48 0.36
C THR A 99 -14.86 2.02 1.67
N ILE A 100 -14.93 0.72 2.00
CA ILE A 100 -14.31 0.20 3.23
C ILE A 100 -12.78 0.31 3.18
N TYR A 101 -12.17 0.07 2.02
CA TYR A 101 -10.73 0.26 1.84
C TYR A 101 -10.31 1.72 2.06
N LEU A 102 -11.06 2.69 1.54
CA LEU A 102 -10.79 4.12 1.75
C LEU A 102 -10.99 4.53 3.22
N PHE A 103 -11.95 3.94 3.92
CA PHE A 103 -12.09 4.13 5.37
C PHE A 103 -10.89 3.59 6.14
N LEU A 104 -10.45 2.36 5.84
CA LEU A 104 -9.25 1.76 6.46
C LEU A 104 -8.00 2.60 6.17
N LEU A 105 -7.81 3.02 4.91
CA LEU A 105 -6.70 3.87 4.52
C LEU A 105 -6.73 5.22 5.27
N SER A 106 -7.89 5.85 5.39
CA SER A 106 -8.03 7.13 6.11
C SER A 106 -7.70 6.97 7.59
N PHE A 107 -8.26 5.95 8.24
CA PHE A 107 -8.01 5.66 9.65
C PHE A 107 -6.53 5.34 9.91
N LEU A 108 -5.93 4.47 9.11
CA LEU A 108 -4.53 4.10 9.24
C LEU A 108 -3.59 5.24 8.86
N SER A 109 -3.98 6.15 7.97
CA SER A 109 -3.22 7.37 7.70
C SER A 109 -3.15 8.27 8.92
N ILE A 110 -4.27 8.49 9.61
CA ILE A 110 -4.30 9.26 10.85
C ILE A 110 -3.43 8.58 11.91
N ALA A 111 -3.61 7.27 12.11
CA ALA A 111 -2.82 6.51 13.08
C ALA A 111 -1.32 6.56 12.76
N ALA A 112 -0.94 6.41 11.48
CA ALA A 112 0.44 6.44 11.03
C ALA A 112 1.07 7.83 11.25
N VAL A 113 0.34 8.91 10.96
CA VAL A 113 0.80 10.28 11.24
C VAL A 113 0.99 10.48 12.74
N VAL A 114 0.02 10.08 13.57
CA VAL A 114 0.12 10.20 15.03
C VAL A 114 1.33 9.42 15.56
N LEU A 115 1.47 8.15 15.19
CA LEU A 115 2.60 7.32 15.62
C LEU A 115 3.95 7.89 15.17
N HIS A 116 4.06 8.34 13.92
CA HIS A 116 5.28 8.96 13.41
C HIS A 116 5.66 10.21 14.22
N ARG A 117 4.68 11.05 14.57
CA ARG A 117 4.88 12.26 15.39
C ARG A 117 5.17 11.96 16.86
N VAL A 118 4.61 10.87 17.40
CA VAL A 118 4.95 10.42 18.76
C VAL A 118 6.42 9.97 18.79
N VAL A 119 6.86 9.14 17.84
CA VAL A 119 8.26 8.70 17.76
C VAL A 119 9.22 9.88 17.67
N ASP A 120 8.85 10.92 16.91
CA ASP A 120 9.63 12.16 16.76
C ASP A 120 9.91 12.88 18.09
N ARG A 121 9.05 12.68 19.11
CA ARG A 121 9.16 13.28 20.45
C ARG A 121 9.83 12.37 21.48
N THR A 122 10.25 11.18 21.09
CA THR A 122 10.87 10.20 22.00
C THR A 122 12.36 10.04 21.73
N ALA A 123 13.09 9.46 22.68
CA ALA A 123 14.50 9.08 22.48
C ALA A 123 14.69 8.06 21.34
N LEU A 124 13.64 7.38 20.88
CA LEU A 124 13.70 6.41 19.78
C LEU A 124 14.16 7.06 18.48
N LYS A 125 13.80 8.33 18.23
CA LYS A 125 14.26 9.08 17.06
C LYS A 125 15.78 9.15 16.99
N THR A 126 16.44 9.52 18.07
CA THR A 126 17.88 9.75 18.09
C THR A 126 18.71 8.49 18.35
N THR A 127 18.08 7.43 18.85
CA THR A 127 18.75 6.14 19.14
C THR A 127 18.59 5.15 17.98
N LEU A 128 17.36 4.76 17.66
CA LEU A 128 17.07 3.71 16.67
C LEU A 128 16.90 4.26 15.25
N PHE A 129 16.35 5.47 15.12
CA PHE A 129 15.95 6.03 13.83
C PHE A 129 16.78 7.25 13.40
N ALA A 130 17.98 7.42 13.97
CA ALA A 130 18.80 8.62 13.78
C ALA A 130 19.11 8.92 12.30
N ASN A 131 19.29 7.86 11.50
CA ASN A 131 19.62 7.95 10.08
C ASN A 131 18.40 7.81 9.15
N TRP A 132 17.18 7.79 9.69
CA TRP A 132 15.98 7.63 8.89
C TRP A 132 15.52 8.99 8.37
N LYS A 133 15.33 9.05 7.05
CA LYS A 133 15.05 10.29 6.34
C LYS A 133 13.67 10.87 6.71
N SER A 134 12.66 10.03 7.00
CA SER A 134 11.31 10.51 7.31
C SER A 134 11.23 11.40 8.54
N TRP A 135 12.10 11.20 9.54
CA TRP A 135 12.17 12.04 10.75
C TRP A 135 13.09 13.25 10.64
N SER A 136 13.81 13.36 9.52
CA SER A 136 14.60 14.54 9.15
C SER A 136 13.84 15.44 8.17
N GLU A 137 12.94 14.85 7.38
CA GLU A 137 12.05 15.56 6.47
C GLU A 137 10.92 16.27 7.24
N LYS A 138 10.66 17.53 6.88
CA LYS A 138 9.71 18.40 7.61
C LYS A 138 8.38 18.57 6.90
N ILE A 139 8.38 18.42 5.57
CA ILE A 139 7.23 18.74 4.73
C ILE A 139 6.50 17.46 4.31
N LYS A 140 7.25 16.45 3.86
CA LYS A 140 6.68 15.22 3.31
C LYS A 140 6.49 14.16 4.39
N PHE A 141 5.44 13.36 4.23
CA PHE A 141 5.14 12.21 5.07
C PHE A 141 5.30 10.92 4.27
N PRO A 142 5.89 9.85 4.84
CA PRO A 142 6.02 8.55 4.17
C PRO A 142 4.66 7.84 4.07
N PHE A 143 3.93 8.10 2.98
CA PHE A 143 2.57 7.59 2.77
C PHE A 143 2.52 6.11 2.37
N GLY A 144 3.67 5.50 2.06
CA GLY A 144 3.80 4.06 1.87
C GLY A 144 3.47 3.26 3.13
N LEU A 145 3.65 3.83 4.33
CA LEU A 145 3.29 3.18 5.60
C LEU A 145 1.77 2.92 5.73
N PRO A 146 0.89 3.92 5.67
CA PRO A 146 -0.55 3.67 5.74
C PRO A 146 -1.09 2.91 4.52
N LEU A 147 -0.50 3.05 3.33
CA LEU A 147 -0.87 2.25 2.15
C LEU A 147 -0.59 0.75 2.34
N ALA A 148 0.59 0.42 2.85
CA ALA A 148 0.97 -0.94 3.16
C ALA A 148 0.05 -1.54 4.25
N GLY A 149 -0.21 -0.76 5.30
CA GLY A 149 -1.09 -1.15 6.38
C GLY A 149 -2.52 -1.38 5.92
N SER A 150 -3.06 -0.50 5.06
CA SER A 150 -4.44 -0.59 4.60
C SER A 150 -4.69 -1.80 3.70
N LEU A 151 -3.74 -2.18 2.84
CA LEU A 151 -3.86 -3.43 2.07
C LEU A 151 -3.92 -4.64 3.00
N SER A 152 -3.01 -4.72 3.98
CA SER A 152 -2.97 -5.86 4.92
C SER A 152 -4.25 -5.93 5.76
N ALA A 153 -4.71 -4.79 6.27
CA ALA A 153 -5.94 -4.69 7.05
C ALA A 153 -7.17 -5.05 6.22
N TYR A 154 -7.23 -4.61 4.96
CA TYR A 154 -8.32 -4.94 4.05
C TYR A 154 -8.36 -6.44 3.75
N LEU A 155 -7.23 -7.05 3.38
CA LEU A 155 -7.17 -8.49 3.08
C LEU A 155 -7.55 -9.32 4.31
N LEU A 156 -7.12 -8.93 5.51
CA LEU A 156 -7.52 -9.57 6.75
C LEU A 156 -9.03 -9.43 6.99
N TYR A 157 -9.58 -8.22 6.87
CA TYR A 157 -11.01 -7.95 7.04
C TYR A 157 -11.88 -8.75 6.05
N SER A 158 -11.46 -8.81 4.79
CA SER A 158 -12.17 -9.58 3.76
C SER A 158 -12.04 -11.09 3.97
N ALA A 159 -10.93 -11.58 4.53
CA ALA A 159 -10.73 -13.01 4.79
C ALA A 159 -11.50 -13.53 6.02
N MET A 160 -12.01 -12.64 6.87
CA MET A 160 -12.74 -12.97 8.10
C MET A 160 -14.27 -12.90 7.94
N GLN A 161 -14.77 -12.53 6.77
CA GLN A 161 -16.20 -12.45 6.45
C GLN A 161 -16.66 -13.68 5.68
#